data_AF-A0A4Y7SCF0-F1
#
_entry.id   AF-A0A4Y7SCF0-F1
#
_cell.length_a   1.000
_cell.length_b   1.000
_cell.length_c   1.000
_cell.angle_alpha   90.00
_cell.angle_beta   90.00
_cell.angle_gamma   90.00
#
_symmetry.space_group_name_H-M   'P 1'
#
loop_
_entity.id
_entity.type
_entity.pdbx_description
1 polymer ?
#
loop_
_entity_poly.entity_id
_entity_poly.type
_entity_poly.pdbx_seq_one_letter_code
_entity_poly.pdbx_strand_id
1 'polypeptide(L)'
;MMALTTDATPRIHLEPSQVLKDDHRVKRLIATLSEGIFYDIDSKKASEILQECLKICGGSNETLSQVLQDKFFGDHTPFYWAITNKDPQSHALPLLEELAFYGGALTKETQEDIVEAFRVKFDSVVYSTMKHRLMRVSTLDTCSPSFFQGGEHSPIVTASSEYDGVTTVRFEIPRFFDRLLADGELSLQFYALRATFCLSVSVTRKGDGRSRPRWDFNLAELPPSGHRPMGIYTVLQIHSEDGREKHARSYGGFYHPAPPKMEVDELRLVEFYRTPYTANERGALSGELTLNKASR
;
A
#
# COMPACT_ATOMS: atom_id res chain seq x y z
N MET A 1 20.54 -53.48 -22.67
CA MET A 1 20.35 -52.78 -21.39
C MET A 1 21.19 -51.51 -21.46
N MET A 2 20.59 -50.37 -21.84
CA MET A 2 21.30 -49.10 -21.95
C MET A 2 21.27 -48.39 -20.60
N ALA A 3 22.43 -48.14 -20.01
CA ALA A 3 22.57 -47.36 -18.80
C ALA A 3 22.49 -45.87 -19.15
N LEU A 4 21.39 -45.22 -18.80
CA LEU A 4 21.28 -43.76 -18.75
C LEU A 4 22.08 -43.26 -17.55
N THR A 5 23.33 -42.89 -17.76
CA THR A 5 24.10 -42.11 -16.79
C THR A 5 23.68 -40.66 -16.92
N THR A 6 22.68 -40.23 -16.15
CA THR A 6 22.43 -38.80 -15.91
C THR A 6 23.62 -38.24 -15.15
N ASP A 7 24.52 -37.59 -15.90
CA ASP A 7 25.66 -36.83 -15.39
C ASP A 7 25.11 -35.60 -14.65
N ALA A 8 24.79 -35.79 -13.36
CA ALA A 8 24.32 -34.71 -12.51
C ALA A 8 25.54 -33.84 -12.16
N THR A 9 25.69 -32.74 -12.90
CA THR A 9 26.68 -31.69 -12.60
C THR A 9 26.71 -31.42 -11.09
N PRO A 10 27.88 -31.49 -10.42
CA PRO A 10 27.96 -31.35 -8.98
C PRO A 10 27.39 -29.98 -8.56
N ARG A 11 26.36 -30.00 -7.70
CA ARG A 11 25.81 -28.78 -7.11
C ARG A 11 26.91 -28.14 -6.26
N ILE A 12 27.40 -27.00 -6.68
CA ILE A 12 28.30 -26.19 -5.88
C ILE A 12 27.42 -25.56 -4.79
N HIS A 13 27.52 -26.10 -3.58
CA HIS A 13 26.89 -25.49 -2.40
C HIS A 13 27.58 -24.16 -2.13
N LEU A 14 26.91 -23.06 -2.49
CA LEU A 14 27.35 -21.71 -2.18
C LEU A 14 26.63 -21.23 -0.94
N GLU A 15 27.40 -20.76 0.03
CA GLU A 15 26.84 -20.03 1.16
C GLU A 15 26.39 -18.63 0.71
N PRO A 16 25.33 -18.05 1.31
CA PRO A 16 24.84 -16.71 0.95
C PRO A 16 25.94 -15.65 0.98
N SER A 17 26.79 -15.68 2.01
CA SER A 17 27.92 -14.75 2.14
C SER A 17 28.95 -14.88 1.02
N GLN A 18 29.10 -16.06 0.39
CA GLN A 18 29.97 -16.24 -0.76
C GLN A 18 29.36 -15.61 -2.01
N VAL A 19 28.04 -15.75 -2.20
CA VAL A 19 27.33 -15.10 -3.30
C VAL A 19 27.43 -13.58 -3.18
N LEU A 20 27.22 -13.04 -1.98
CA LEU A 20 27.21 -11.59 -1.73
C LEU A 20 28.60 -10.94 -1.70
N LYS A 21 29.68 -11.72 -1.51
CA LYS A 21 31.07 -11.22 -1.63
C LYS A 21 31.61 -11.26 -3.06
N ASP A 22 30.91 -11.92 -3.97
CA ASP A 22 31.28 -11.99 -5.39
C ASP A 22 30.57 -10.86 -6.16
N ASP A 23 31.30 -9.77 -6.41
CA ASP A 23 30.81 -8.58 -7.11
C ASP A 23 30.15 -8.89 -8.45
N HIS A 24 30.65 -9.89 -9.18
CA HIS A 24 30.10 -10.25 -10.49
C HIS A 24 28.74 -10.95 -10.34
N ARG A 25 28.60 -11.82 -9.33
CA ARG A 25 27.29 -12.43 -9.00
C ARG A 25 26.29 -11.39 -8.53
N VAL A 26 26.70 -10.48 -7.64
CA VAL A 26 25.82 -9.41 -7.14
C VAL A 26 25.34 -8.53 -8.29
N LYS A 27 26.24 -8.10 -9.20
CA LYS A 27 25.85 -7.33 -10.40
C LYS A 27 24.87 -8.09 -11.30
N ARG A 28 25.08 -9.39 -11.49
CA ARG A 28 24.13 -10.23 -12.25
C ARG A 28 22.77 -10.35 -11.56
N LEU A 29 22.74 -10.56 -10.23
CA LEU A 29 21.49 -10.58 -9.47
C LEU A 29 20.72 -9.28 -9.61
N ILE A 30 21.40 -8.14 -9.43
CA ILE A 30 20.80 -6.81 -9.58
C ILE A 30 20.26 -6.63 -10.99
N ALA A 31 21.03 -6.97 -12.03
CA ALA A 31 20.60 -6.85 -13.42
C ALA A 31 19.36 -7.70 -13.71
N THR A 32 19.37 -8.97 -13.28
CA THR A 32 18.24 -9.89 -13.47
C THR A 32 16.98 -9.41 -12.72
N LEU A 33 17.11 -8.96 -11.47
CA LEU A 33 15.98 -8.45 -10.68
C LEU A 33 15.46 -7.11 -11.23
N SER A 34 16.33 -6.27 -11.77
CA SER A 34 15.95 -4.98 -12.37
C SER A 34 14.94 -5.16 -13.52
N GLU A 35 15.02 -6.26 -14.27
CA GLU A 35 14.02 -6.58 -15.30
C GLU A 35 12.60 -6.71 -14.74
N GLY A 36 12.43 -7.22 -13.52
CA GLY A 36 11.12 -7.35 -12.91
C GLY A 36 10.72 -6.19 -11.99
N ILE A 37 11.69 -5.39 -11.55
CA ILE A 37 11.45 -4.24 -10.66
C ILE A 37 11.01 -3.01 -11.45
N PHE A 38 11.58 -2.79 -12.64
CA PHE A 38 11.37 -1.56 -13.42
C PHE A 38 10.47 -1.73 -14.64
N TYR A 39 10.03 -2.95 -14.94
CA TYR A 39 9.15 -3.23 -16.08
C TYR A 39 7.89 -3.96 -15.62
N ASP A 40 6.79 -3.73 -16.32
CA ASP A 40 5.56 -4.50 -16.14
C ASP A 40 5.78 -5.91 -16.70
N ILE A 41 5.63 -6.92 -15.84
CA ILE A 41 5.90 -8.31 -16.16
C ILE A 41 4.77 -9.21 -15.66
N ASP A 42 4.54 -10.31 -16.37
CA ASP A 42 3.60 -11.34 -15.94
C ASP A 42 4.23 -12.33 -14.95
N SER A 43 3.40 -13.22 -14.39
CA SER A 43 3.84 -14.25 -13.45
C SER A 43 4.85 -15.23 -14.05
N LYS A 44 4.78 -15.49 -15.36
CA LYS A 44 5.71 -16.40 -16.03
C LYS A 44 7.12 -15.80 -16.05
N LYS A 45 7.24 -14.54 -16.47
CA LYS A 45 8.50 -13.81 -16.52
C LYS A 45 9.07 -13.59 -15.11
N ALA A 46 8.22 -13.33 -14.10
CA ALA A 46 8.65 -13.25 -12.71
C ALA A 46 9.30 -14.58 -12.24
N SER A 47 8.67 -15.72 -12.55
CA SER A 47 9.24 -17.03 -12.24
C SER A 47 10.56 -17.29 -12.97
N GLU A 48 10.67 -16.90 -14.25
CA GLU A 48 11.93 -17.00 -15.02
C GLU A 48 13.06 -16.18 -14.40
N ILE A 49 12.78 -14.96 -13.93
CA ILE A 49 13.73 -14.08 -13.23
C ILE A 49 14.25 -14.77 -11.96
N LEU A 50 13.36 -15.31 -11.12
CA LEU A 50 13.76 -15.98 -9.88
C LEU A 50 14.50 -17.29 -10.13
N GLN A 51 14.15 -18.03 -11.18
CA GLN A 51 14.90 -19.21 -11.61
C GLN A 51 16.33 -18.86 -12.06
N GLU A 52 16.53 -17.72 -12.72
CA GLU A 52 17.88 -17.27 -13.04
C GLU A 52 18.65 -16.82 -11.79
N CYS A 53 18.00 -16.12 -10.85
CA CYS A 53 18.59 -15.80 -9.55
C CYS A 53 19.01 -17.06 -8.78
N LEU A 54 18.18 -18.12 -8.83
CA LEU A 54 18.49 -19.42 -8.24
C LEU A 54 19.78 -20.02 -8.82
N LYS A 55 19.96 -19.96 -10.15
CA LYS A 55 21.21 -20.42 -10.79
C LYS A 55 22.41 -19.58 -10.36
N ILE A 56 22.25 -18.25 -10.25
CA ILE A 56 23.32 -17.37 -9.74
C ILE A 56 23.68 -17.73 -8.28
N CYS A 57 22.73 -18.22 -7.50
CA CYS A 57 22.93 -18.71 -6.13
C CYS A 57 23.41 -20.18 -6.06
N GLY A 58 23.85 -20.78 -7.17
CA GLY A 58 24.36 -22.16 -7.19
C GLY A 58 23.27 -23.24 -7.17
N GLY A 59 22.01 -22.85 -7.34
CA GLY A 59 20.88 -23.78 -7.41
C GLY A 59 20.26 -24.18 -6.06
N SER A 60 20.64 -23.54 -4.95
CA SER A 60 20.04 -23.77 -3.63
C SER A 60 18.95 -22.73 -3.35
N ASN A 61 17.74 -23.23 -3.02
CA ASN A 61 16.63 -22.37 -2.60
C ASN A 61 16.90 -21.71 -1.26
N GLU A 62 17.63 -22.39 -0.36
CA GLU A 62 18.03 -21.87 0.94
C GLU A 62 19.00 -20.70 0.79
N THR A 63 19.99 -20.84 -0.11
CA THR A 63 20.92 -19.75 -0.42
C THR A 63 20.19 -18.58 -1.06
N LEU A 64 19.33 -18.83 -2.05
CA LEU A 64 18.53 -17.78 -2.68
C LEU A 64 17.62 -17.07 -1.67
N SER A 65 16.91 -17.81 -0.82
CA SER A 65 16.04 -17.28 0.23
C SER A 65 16.76 -16.30 1.13
N GLN A 66 17.98 -16.63 1.56
CA GLN A 66 18.80 -15.75 2.40
C GLN A 66 19.31 -14.54 1.62
N VAL A 67 19.81 -14.73 0.40
CA VAL A 67 20.28 -13.64 -0.47
C VAL A 67 19.16 -12.63 -0.76
N LEU A 68 17.93 -13.08 -1.03
CA LEU A 68 16.78 -12.20 -1.28
C LEU A 68 16.36 -11.36 -0.06
N GLN A 69 16.80 -11.75 1.13
CA GLN A 69 16.53 -11.04 2.39
C GLN A 69 17.66 -10.08 2.79
N ASP A 70 18.79 -10.11 2.07
CA ASP A 70 19.92 -9.22 2.28
C ASP A 70 19.80 -7.91 1.50
N LYS A 71 20.40 -6.85 2.06
CA LYS A 71 20.39 -5.48 1.53
C LYS A 71 21.52 -5.26 0.53
N PHE A 72 21.45 -5.94 -0.62
CA PHE A 72 22.48 -5.84 -1.67
C PHE A 72 22.07 -4.94 -2.85
N PHE A 73 20.80 -4.51 -2.91
CA PHE A 73 20.29 -3.66 -3.97
C PHE A 73 20.09 -2.25 -3.40
N GLY A 74 21.09 -1.37 -3.56
CA GLY A 74 20.98 0.04 -3.12
C GLY A 74 20.56 0.20 -1.65
N ASP A 75 21.22 -0.54 -0.75
CA ASP A 75 20.96 -0.58 0.71
C ASP A 75 19.57 -1.08 1.13
N HIS A 76 18.83 -1.70 0.20
CA HIS A 76 17.53 -2.30 0.43
C HIS A 76 17.44 -3.73 -0.13
N THR A 77 16.41 -4.44 0.31
CA THR A 77 16.08 -5.78 -0.21
C THR A 77 15.37 -5.67 -1.57
N PRO A 78 15.40 -6.71 -2.42
CA PRO A 78 14.56 -6.79 -3.61
C PRO A 78 13.06 -6.59 -3.33
N PHE A 79 12.57 -6.97 -2.15
CA PHE A 79 11.17 -6.76 -1.75
C PHE A 79 10.81 -5.27 -1.68
N TYR A 80 11.69 -4.45 -1.09
CA TYR A 80 11.49 -3.01 -1.01
C TYR A 80 11.30 -2.42 -2.40
N TRP A 81 12.21 -2.73 -3.33
CA TRP A 81 12.17 -2.17 -4.67
C TRP A 81 10.98 -2.65 -5.50
N ALA A 82 10.57 -3.91 -5.34
CA ALA A 82 9.35 -4.43 -5.98
C ALA A 82 8.09 -3.66 -5.53
N ILE A 83 8.03 -3.22 -4.27
CA ILE A 83 6.91 -2.42 -3.74
C ILE A 83 7.00 -0.97 -4.22
N THR A 84 8.17 -0.32 -4.12
CA THR A 84 8.29 1.11 -4.42
C THR A 84 8.23 1.44 -5.91
N ASN A 85 8.71 0.55 -6.79
CA ASN A 85 8.73 0.78 -8.25
C ASN A 85 7.52 0.20 -9.00
N LYS A 86 6.60 -0.42 -8.28
CA LYS A 86 5.31 -0.91 -8.79
C LYS A 86 4.63 0.07 -9.78
N ASP A 87 3.94 -0.43 -10.80
CA ASP A 87 2.99 0.39 -11.57
C ASP A 87 1.83 0.88 -10.66
N PRO A 88 1.62 2.20 -10.49
CA PRO A 88 0.51 2.72 -9.69
C PRO A 88 -0.89 2.32 -10.16
N GLN A 89 -1.07 1.85 -11.41
CA GLN A 89 -2.37 1.46 -11.96
C GLN A 89 -2.69 -0.03 -11.78
N SER A 90 -1.67 -0.86 -11.54
CA SER A 90 -1.86 -2.29 -11.33
C SER A 90 -1.97 -2.60 -9.85
N HIS A 91 -2.77 -3.59 -9.44
CA HIS A 91 -2.69 -4.16 -8.08
C HIS A 91 -1.81 -5.41 -8.01
N ALA A 92 -1.57 -6.05 -9.17
CA ALA A 92 -0.77 -7.26 -9.26
C ALA A 92 0.72 -6.93 -9.13
N LEU A 93 1.44 -7.75 -8.36
CA LEU A 93 2.89 -7.70 -8.26
C LEU A 93 3.46 -9.11 -8.39
N PRO A 94 3.53 -9.66 -9.61
CA PRO A 94 3.96 -11.04 -9.80
C PRO A 94 5.39 -11.29 -9.28
N LEU A 95 6.28 -10.30 -9.40
CA LEU A 95 7.62 -10.39 -8.82
C LEU A 95 7.57 -10.48 -7.28
N LEU A 96 6.73 -9.69 -6.61
CA LEU A 96 6.64 -9.71 -5.15
C LEU A 96 6.12 -11.05 -4.64
N GLU A 97 5.15 -11.65 -5.35
CA GLU A 97 4.62 -12.97 -5.05
C GLU A 97 5.70 -14.06 -5.16
N GLU A 98 6.48 -14.06 -6.25
CA GLU A 98 7.61 -14.98 -6.44
C GLU A 98 8.72 -14.74 -5.41
N LEU A 99 9.08 -13.47 -5.13
CA LEU A 99 10.02 -13.12 -4.07
C LEU A 99 9.56 -13.67 -2.72
N ALA A 100 8.27 -13.54 -2.38
CA ALA A 100 7.72 -14.07 -1.14
C ALA A 100 7.70 -15.61 -1.13
N PHE A 101 7.53 -16.26 -2.27
CA PHE A 101 7.62 -17.71 -2.40
C PHE A 101 9.05 -18.21 -2.12
N TYR A 102 10.07 -17.69 -2.83
CA TYR A 102 11.47 -18.09 -2.62
C TYR A 102 12.06 -17.56 -1.31
N GLY A 103 11.62 -16.40 -0.83
CA GLY A 103 12.06 -15.81 0.43
C GLY A 103 11.64 -16.63 1.64
N GLY A 104 10.55 -17.41 1.55
CA GLY A 104 10.09 -18.26 2.64
C GLY A 104 9.70 -17.47 3.89
N ALA A 105 10.23 -17.88 5.05
CA ALA A 105 9.98 -17.22 6.32
C ALA A 105 10.87 -15.96 6.46
N LEU A 106 10.24 -14.78 6.40
CA LEU A 106 10.96 -13.51 6.38
C LEU A 106 11.59 -13.17 7.74
N THR A 107 12.86 -12.74 7.73
CA THR A 107 13.56 -12.17 8.89
C THR A 107 12.88 -10.90 9.37
N LYS A 108 13.15 -10.48 10.61
CA LYS A 108 12.56 -9.26 11.16
C LYS A 108 13.04 -8.04 10.37
N GLU A 109 14.31 -8.02 10.00
CA GLU A 109 14.98 -6.97 9.25
C GLU A 109 14.36 -6.82 7.85
N THR A 110 14.06 -7.93 7.18
CA THR A 110 13.36 -7.90 5.88
C THR A 110 11.92 -7.38 6.04
N GLN A 111 11.21 -7.80 7.08
CA GLN A 111 9.85 -7.30 7.35
C GLN A 111 9.84 -5.80 7.65
N GLU A 112 10.84 -5.30 8.38
CA GLU A 112 11.03 -3.86 8.62
C GLU A 112 11.31 -3.10 7.31
N ASP A 113 12.14 -3.67 6.42
CA ASP A 113 12.44 -3.10 5.10
C ASP A 113 11.19 -3.07 4.20
N ILE A 114 10.36 -4.11 4.24
CA ILE A 114 9.07 -4.15 3.53
C ILE A 114 8.11 -3.07 4.06
N VAL A 115 8.01 -2.91 5.40
CA VAL A 115 7.18 -1.86 6.00
C VAL A 115 7.70 -0.47 5.60
N GLU A 116 9.01 -0.27 5.53
CA GLU A 116 9.58 0.98 5.05
C GLU A 116 9.24 1.25 3.58
N ALA A 117 9.21 0.21 2.73
CA ALA A 117 8.75 0.33 1.35
C ALA A 117 7.29 0.82 1.29
N PHE A 118 6.42 0.24 2.13
CA PHE A 118 5.02 0.66 2.23
C PHE A 118 4.84 2.09 2.76
N ARG A 119 5.80 2.61 3.53
CA ARG A 119 5.83 4.01 3.98
C ARG A 119 6.16 5.00 2.88
N VAL A 120 6.87 4.54 1.85
CA VAL A 120 7.16 5.33 0.64
C VAL A 120 5.98 5.25 -0.33
N LYS A 121 5.48 4.04 -0.57
CA LYS A 121 4.38 3.76 -1.49
C LYS A 121 3.41 2.75 -0.87
N PHE A 122 2.20 3.19 -0.55
CA PHE A 122 1.18 2.36 0.05
C PHE A 122 0.16 1.89 -0.98
N ASP A 123 -0.22 0.63 -0.87
CA ASP A 123 -1.36 0.05 -1.57
C ASP A 123 -1.97 -0.99 -0.64
N SER A 124 -3.20 -0.78 -0.19
CA SER A 124 -3.86 -1.63 0.78
C SER A 124 -4.07 -3.06 0.29
N VAL A 125 -4.25 -3.26 -1.02
CA VAL A 125 -4.42 -4.59 -1.62
C VAL A 125 -3.10 -5.35 -1.51
N VAL A 126 -2.00 -4.75 -1.99
CA VAL A 126 -0.66 -5.35 -1.89
C VAL A 126 -0.26 -5.56 -0.43
N TYR A 127 -0.55 -4.59 0.43
CA TYR A 127 -0.27 -4.67 1.86
C TYR A 127 -0.99 -5.85 2.51
N SER A 128 -2.29 -6.04 2.21
CA SER A 128 -3.07 -7.15 2.74
C SER A 128 -2.52 -8.51 2.31
N THR A 129 -2.07 -8.63 1.06
CA THR A 129 -1.41 -9.84 0.55
C THR A 129 -0.14 -10.14 1.32
N MET A 130 0.65 -9.13 1.69
CA MET A 130 1.88 -9.32 2.47
C MET A 130 1.66 -9.42 3.97
N LYS A 131 0.54 -8.94 4.52
CA LYS A 131 0.30 -8.79 5.97
C LYS A 131 0.55 -10.08 6.75
N HIS A 132 0.13 -11.23 6.22
CA HIS A 132 0.33 -12.53 6.87
C HIS A 132 1.80 -12.96 7.02
N ARG A 133 2.72 -12.28 6.31
CA ARG A 133 4.18 -12.51 6.39
C ARG A 133 4.88 -11.50 7.30
N LEU A 134 4.19 -10.45 7.72
CA LEU A 134 4.72 -9.34 8.54
C LEU A 134 4.47 -9.57 10.04
N MET A 135 4.59 -10.80 10.51
CA MET A 135 4.18 -11.21 11.87
C MET A 135 5.17 -10.78 12.97
N ARG A 136 6.36 -10.28 12.63
CA ARG A 136 7.42 -9.88 13.57
C ARG A 136 7.58 -8.37 13.69
N VAL A 137 6.71 -7.60 13.04
CA VAL A 137 6.72 -6.12 13.01
C VAL A 137 5.31 -5.59 13.28
N SER A 138 5.22 -4.33 13.68
CA SER A 138 3.92 -3.68 13.84
C SER A 138 3.28 -3.47 12.46
N THR A 139 2.07 -3.99 12.28
CA THR A 139 1.29 -3.85 11.05
C THR A 139 0.12 -2.88 11.23
N LEU A 140 -0.39 -2.34 10.12
CA LEU A 140 -1.61 -1.54 10.11
C LEU A 140 -2.87 -2.41 10.02
N ASP A 141 -3.92 -1.94 10.68
CA ASP A 141 -5.28 -2.36 10.40
C ASP A 141 -5.88 -1.36 9.43
N THR A 142 -5.80 -1.68 8.14
CA THR A 142 -6.12 -0.79 7.03
C THR A 142 -7.56 -0.29 7.03
N CYS A 143 -8.48 -1.03 7.67
CA CYS A 143 -9.87 -0.65 7.82
C CYS A 143 -10.39 -1.08 9.19
N SER A 144 -11.30 -0.29 9.77
CA SER A 144 -12.08 -0.71 10.94
C SER A 144 -12.90 -1.97 10.63
N PRO A 145 -13.17 -2.82 11.63
CA PRO A 145 -14.16 -3.88 11.49
C PRO A 145 -15.49 -3.30 11.01
N SER A 146 -16.17 -4.02 10.12
CA SER A 146 -17.45 -3.56 9.55
C SER A 146 -18.39 -4.73 9.39
N PHE A 147 -19.70 -4.45 9.39
CA PHE A 147 -20.73 -5.43 9.05
C PHE A 147 -20.52 -6.05 7.66
N PHE A 148 -20.04 -5.25 6.70
CA PHE A 148 -19.76 -5.68 5.33
C PHE A 148 -18.37 -6.32 5.25
N GLN A 149 -18.36 -7.65 5.34
CA GLN A 149 -17.15 -8.47 5.22
C GLN A 149 -16.96 -8.99 3.79
N GLY A 150 -15.73 -9.37 3.44
CA GLY A 150 -15.38 -9.95 2.15
C GLY A 150 -14.47 -9.06 1.29
N GLY A 151 -13.70 -9.70 0.41
CA GLY A 151 -12.71 -9.02 -0.44
C GLY A 151 -13.33 -7.98 -1.37
N GLU A 152 -14.47 -8.30 -1.98
CA GLU A 152 -15.20 -7.40 -2.90
C GLU A 152 -15.78 -6.14 -2.24
N HIS A 153 -15.86 -6.13 -0.92
CA HIS A 153 -16.37 -5.00 -0.15
C HIS A 153 -15.25 -4.23 0.55
N SER A 154 -14.01 -4.73 0.52
CA SER A 154 -12.91 -4.13 1.27
C SER A 154 -12.55 -2.75 0.69
N PRO A 155 -12.47 -1.70 1.52
CA PRO A 155 -11.97 -0.41 1.04
C PRO A 155 -10.55 -0.52 0.50
N ILE A 156 -10.30 0.19 -0.59
CA ILE A 156 -9.00 0.29 -1.21
C ILE A 156 -8.43 1.66 -0.88
N VAL A 157 -7.16 1.71 -0.49
CA VAL A 157 -6.42 2.96 -0.32
C VAL A 157 -5.02 2.80 -0.87
N THR A 158 -4.61 3.74 -1.71
CA THR A 158 -3.26 3.84 -2.24
C THR A 158 -2.69 5.20 -1.86
N ALA A 159 -1.40 5.24 -1.56
CA ALA A 159 -0.69 6.48 -1.29
C ALA A 159 0.65 6.47 -2.02
N SER A 160 0.90 7.52 -2.80
CA SER A 160 2.17 7.69 -3.49
C SER A 160 2.75 9.05 -3.14
N SER A 161 3.95 9.05 -2.59
CA SER A 161 4.72 10.29 -2.40
C SER A 161 5.37 10.67 -3.73
N GLU A 162 5.04 11.84 -4.24
CA GLU A 162 5.69 12.44 -5.40
C GLU A 162 6.98 13.18 -4.97
N TYR A 163 7.80 13.53 -5.96
CA TYR A 163 8.90 14.47 -5.76
C TYR A 163 8.31 15.81 -5.25
N ASP A 164 9.01 16.49 -4.33
CA ASP A 164 8.59 17.74 -3.66
C ASP A 164 7.74 17.62 -2.38
N GLY A 165 7.66 16.43 -1.78
CA GLY A 165 7.02 16.28 -0.45
C GLY A 165 5.49 16.41 -0.49
N VAL A 166 4.91 16.20 -1.66
CA VAL A 166 3.48 16.03 -1.90
C VAL A 166 3.18 14.54 -1.91
N THR A 167 2.21 14.09 -1.13
CA THR A 167 1.69 12.71 -1.21
C THR A 167 0.24 12.76 -1.64
N THR A 168 -0.07 12.03 -2.71
CA THR A 168 -1.43 11.84 -3.18
C THR A 168 -1.94 10.50 -2.64
N VAL A 169 -3.06 10.56 -1.91
CA VAL A 169 -3.74 9.39 -1.35
C VAL A 169 -5.06 9.22 -2.08
N ARG A 170 -5.26 8.08 -2.74
CA ARG A 170 -6.52 7.73 -3.39
C ARG A 170 -7.20 6.65 -2.60
N PHE A 171 -8.52 6.74 -2.48
CA PHE A 171 -9.29 5.71 -1.80
C PHE A 171 -10.60 5.42 -2.54
N GLU A 172 -11.07 4.20 -2.36
CA GLU A 172 -12.37 3.73 -2.81
C GLU A 172 -13.02 2.94 -1.67
N ILE A 173 -14.24 3.31 -1.30
CA ILE A 173 -14.99 2.66 -0.23
C ILE A 173 -16.27 2.08 -0.84
N PRO A 174 -16.30 0.77 -1.11
CA PRO A 174 -17.52 0.10 -1.58
C PRO A 174 -18.65 0.23 -0.56
N ARG A 175 -19.87 0.48 -1.03
CA ARG A 175 -21.08 0.58 -0.19
C ARG A 175 -20.94 1.60 0.96
N PHE A 176 -20.32 2.74 0.69
CA PHE A 176 -19.98 3.74 1.71
C PHE A 176 -21.18 4.17 2.57
N PHE A 177 -22.33 4.43 1.96
CA PHE A 177 -23.52 4.85 2.72
C PHE A 177 -24.08 3.72 3.59
N ASP A 178 -24.17 2.51 3.05
CA ASP A 178 -24.64 1.35 3.81
C ASP A 178 -23.73 1.10 5.03
N ARG A 179 -22.41 1.21 4.84
CA ARG A 179 -21.40 1.13 5.91
C ARG A 179 -21.66 2.16 6.99
N LEU A 180 -21.76 3.44 6.63
CA LEU A 180 -22.00 4.50 7.60
C LEU A 180 -23.34 4.37 8.32
N LEU A 181 -24.38 3.87 7.65
CA LEU A 181 -25.69 3.64 8.27
C LEU A 181 -25.67 2.45 9.23
N ALA A 182 -24.96 1.38 8.90
CA ALA A 182 -24.88 0.16 9.70
C ALA A 182 -23.88 0.27 10.85
N ASP A 183 -22.67 0.76 10.56
CA ASP A 183 -21.52 0.79 11.48
C ASP A 183 -21.43 2.12 12.24
N GLY A 184 -22.03 3.21 11.73
CA GLY A 184 -22.01 4.55 12.33
C GLY A 184 -20.70 5.32 12.16
N GLU A 185 -19.58 4.60 12.01
CA GLU A 185 -18.25 5.12 11.76
C GLU A 185 -17.47 4.20 10.83
N LEU A 186 -16.59 4.78 10.02
CA LEU A 186 -15.65 4.06 9.16
C LEU A 186 -14.27 4.70 9.31
N SER A 187 -13.21 3.91 9.46
CA SER A 187 -11.83 4.42 9.46
C SER A 187 -10.94 3.67 8.48
N LEU A 188 -10.15 4.40 7.69
CA LEU A 188 -9.12 3.87 6.81
C LEU A 188 -7.74 4.27 7.33
N GLN A 189 -6.86 3.29 7.55
CA GLN A 189 -5.47 3.55 7.90
C GLN A 189 -4.55 3.27 6.72
N PHE A 190 -3.58 4.16 6.52
CA PHE A 190 -2.61 4.07 5.44
C PHE A 190 -1.28 4.69 5.85
N TYR A 191 -0.21 4.33 5.14
CA TYR A 191 1.05 5.03 5.27
C TYR A 191 1.16 6.16 4.24
N ALA A 192 1.63 7.32 4.68
CA ALA A 192 1.95 8.46 3.83
C ALA A 192 3.00 9.32 4.52
N LEU A 193 3.85 10.04 3.77
CA LEU A 193 4.86 10.94 4.35
C LEU A 193 5.73 10.28 5.46
N ARG A 194 5.99 8.96 5.35
CA ARG A 194 6.67 8.12 6.36
C ARG A 194 6.00 8.02 7.74
N ALA A 195 4.73 8.41 7.84
CA ALA A 195 3.91 8.26 9.03
C ALA A 195 2.66 7.42 8.74
N THR A 196 1.97 7.02 9.80
CA THR A 196 0.66 6.38 9.69
C THR A 196 -0.42 7.45 9.80
N PHE A 197 -1.38 7.40 8.90
CA PHE A 197 -2.54 8.27 8.90
C PHE A 197 -3.82 7.45 9.05
N CYS A 198 -4.84 8.06 9.63
CA CYS A 198 -6.19 7.54 9.75
C CYS A 198 -7.17 8.57 9.20
N LEU A 199 -7.88 8.19 8.14
CA LEU A 199 -9.04 8.92 7.63
C LEU A 199 -10.29 8.26 8.21
N SER A 200 -10.96 8.94 9.15
CA SER A 200 -12.23 8.47 9.70
C SER A 200 -13.39 9.31 9.20
N VAL A 201 -14.54 8.66 9.10
CA VAL A 201 -15.82 9.25 8.69
C VAL A 201 -16.87 8.82 9.69
N SER A 202 -17.61 9.79 10.23
CA SER A 202 -18.65 9.56 11.23
C SER A 202 -19.95 10.26 10.85
N VAL A 203 -21.08 9.70 11.29
CA VAL A 203 -22.40 10.28 11.08
C VAL A 203 -22.87 11.02 12.33
N THR A 204 -23.05 12.33 12.20
CA THR A 204 -23.53 13.20 13.29
C THR A 204 -25.02 13.47 13.10
N ARG A 205 -25.86 12.97 14.01
CA ARG A 205 -27.31 13.26 14.04
C ARG A 205 -27.56 14.32 15.12
N LYS A 206 -27.94 15.54 14.74
CA LYS A 206 -28.38 16.53 15.74
C LYS A 206 -29.74 16.11 16.31
N GLY A 207 -29.91 16.30 17.62
CA GLY A 207 -31.00 15.72 18.43
C GLY A 207 -32.39 16.33 18.21
N ASP A 208 -32.51 17.38 17.41
CA ASP A 208 -33.79 17.82 16.88
C ASP A 208 -34.16 16.90 15.72
N GLY A 209 -35.08 15.94 15.91
CA GLY A 209 -35.42 14.87 14.95
C GLY A 209 -35.84 15.28 13.51
N ARG A 210 -35.63 16.55 13.12
CA ARG A 210 -35.70 17.08 11.75
C ARG A 210 -34.34 17.39 11.13
N SER A 211 -33.26 17.39 11.91
CA SER A 211 -31.91 17.61 11.42
C SER A 211 -31.45 16.43 10.59
N ARG A 212 -30.98 16.74 9.40
CA ARG A 212 -30.51 15.75 8.44
C ARG A 212 -29.12 15.25 8.86
N PRO A 213 -28.77 13.98 8.56
CA PRO A 213 -27.48 13.42 8.98
C PRO A 213 -26.34 14.19 8.33
N ARG A 214 -25.33 14.54 9.12
CA ARG A 214 -24.09 15.14 8.62
C ARG A 214 -22.98 14.10 8.63
N TRP A 215 -22.13 14.11 7.61
CA TRP A 215 -20.92 13.28 7.61
C TRP A 215 -19.70 14.15 7.85
N ASP A 216 -18.94 13.77 8.87
CA ASP A 216 -17.74 14.49 9.29
C ASP A 216 -16.52 13.62 8.96
N PHE A 217 -15.66 14.12 8.06
CA PHE A 217 -14.38 13.49 7.70
C PHE A 217 -13.28 14.06 8.60
N ASN A 218 -12.49 13.18 9.22
CA ASN A 218 -11.39 13.55 10.09
C ASN A 218 -10.12 12.83 9.63
N LEU A 219 -9.03 13.58 9.48
CA LEU A 219 -7.72 13.03 9.18
C LEU A 219 -6.82 13.20 10.41
N ALA A 220 -6.20 12.11 10.86
CA ALA A 220 -5.28 12.11 12.00
C ALA A 220 -3.99 11.35 11.69
N GLU A 221 -2.86 11.79 12.26
CA GLU A 221 -1.59 11.05 12.27
C GLU A 221 -1.53 10.14 13.51
N LEU A 222 -1.05 8.90 13.37
CA LEU A 222 -0.99 7.88 14.43
C LEU A 222 0.43 7.28 14.61
N PRO A 223 0.94 7.15 15.85
CA PRO A 223 0.61 8.04 16.95
C PRO A 223 0.94 9.49 16.55
N PRO A 224 0.38 10.50 17.24
CA PRO A 224 0.73 11.89 16.98
C PRO A 224 2.25 12.06 17.11
N SER A 225 2.92 12.53 16.06
CA SER A 225 4.39 12.55 16.00
C SER A 225 5.04 13.43 17.08
N GLY A 226 4.28 14.26 17.79
CA GLY A 226 4.78 15.22 18.78
C GLY A 226 5.69 16.30 18.18
N HIS A 227 5.97 16.21 16.87
CA HIS A 227 6.76 17.15 16.11
C HIS A 227 5.97 18.44 15.87
N ARG A 228 6.70 19.51 15.50
CA ARG A 228 6.07 20.77 15.13
C ARG A 228 4.97 20.49 14.08
N PRO A 229 3.81 21.16 14.20
CA PRO A 229 2.70 21.01 13.29
C PRO A 229 3.17 21.00 11.84
N MET A 230 3.08 19.84 11.17
CA MET A 230 3.35 19.74 9.74
C MET A 230 2.19 20.42 9.03
N GLY A 231 2.45 21.46 8.24
CA GLY A 231 1.38 22.14 7.50
C GLY A 231 0.86 21.24 6.39
N ILE A 232 -0.05 20.33 6.70
CA ILE A 232 -0.69 19.47 5.70
C ILE A 232 -1.90 20.22 5.14
N TYR A 233 -1.76 20.65 3.89
CA TYR A 233 -2.91 21.06 3.10
C TYR A 233 -3.62 19.82 2.62
N THR A 234 -4.94 19.76 2.85
CA THR A 234 -5.76 18.61 2.52
C THR A 234 -6.86 19.02 1.56
N VAL A 235 -6.85 18.45 0.36
CA VAL A 235 -7.97 18.56 -0.60
C VAL A 235 -8.63 17.21 -0.66
N LEU A 236 -9.91 17.15 -0.29
CA LEU A 236 -10.73 15.98 -0.50
C LEU A 236 -11.53 16.19 -1.78
N GLN A 237 -11.19 15.42 -2.80
CA GLN A 237 -11.95 15.35 -4.04
C GLN A 237 -12.82 14.10 -3.97
N ILE A 238 -14.12 14.24 -4.24
CA ILE A 238 -15.03 13.12 -4.34
C ILE A 238 -15.49 13.02 -5.78
N HIS A 239 -15.32 11.85 -6.38
CA HIS A 239 -15.68 11.59 -7.78
C HIS A 239 -17.10 11.03 -7.85
N SER A 240 -17.90 11.54 -8.80
CA SER A 240 -19.24 11.06 -9.15
C SER A 240 -19.20 10.28 -10.48
N GLU A 241 -20.12 9.34 -10.73
CA GLU A 241 -20.12 8.58 -12.01
C GLU A 241 -20.42 9.47 -13.22
N ASP A 242 -21.14 10.57 -13.03
CA ASP A 242 -21.43 11.53 -14.10
C ASP A 242 -20.21 12.37 -14.53
N GLY A 243 -19.01 12.05 -14.01
CA GLY A 243 -17.76 12.74 -14.29
C GLY A 243 -17.67 14.11 -13.64
N ARG A 244 -18.64 14.50 -12.80
CA ARG A 244 -18.56 15.76 -12.05
C ARG A 244 -17.68 15.55 -10.83
N GLU A 245 -16.61 16.34 -10.76
CA GLU A 245 -15.79 16.44 -9.56
C GLU A 245 -16.42 17.41 -8.57
N LYS A 246 -16.55 16.97 -7.32
CA LYS A 246 -16.90 17.86 -6.22
C LYS A 246 -15.73 17.97 -5.28
N HIS A 247 -15.27 19.21 -5.10
CA HIS A 247 -14.16 19.51 -4.22
C HIS A 247 -14.68 19.97 -2.86
N ALA A 248 -14.30 19.22 -1.82
CA ALA A 248 -14.31 19.72 -0.45
C ALA A 248 -12.87 20.16 -0.13
N ARG A 249 -12.63 21.47 -0.17
CA ARG A 249 -11.35 22.03 0.26
C ARG A 249 -11.46 22.40 1.74
N SER A 250 -10.57 21.86 2.55
CA SER A 250 -10.32 22.39 3.89
C SER A 250 -8.95 23.01 3.88
N TYR A 251 -8.91 24.31 4.10
CA TYR A 251 -7.66 25.01 4.35
C TYR A 251 -7.33 24.78 5.82
N GLY A 252 -6.55 23.73 6.08
CA GLY A 252 -5.90 23.56 7.37
C GLY A 252 -4.91 24.70 7.57
N GLY A 253 -5.32 25.74 8.30
CA GLY A 253 -4.35 26.60 8.98
C GLY A 253 -3.46 25.73 9.88
N PHE A 254 -2.20 26.13 10.05
CA PHE A 254 -1.16 25.45 10.84
C PHE A 254 -1.73 24.52 11.92
N TYR A 255 -1.42 23.23 11.84
CA TYR A 255 -1.95 22.18 12.71
C TYR A 255 -2.10 22.64 14.18
N HIS A 256 -3.33 22.63 14.67
CA HIS A 256 -3.59 22.42 16.09
C HIS A 256 -3.78 20.91 16.31
N PRO A 257 -3.52 20.37 17.52
CA PRO A 257 -3.72 18.95 17.84
C PRO A 257 -5.18 18.48 17.77
N ALA A 258 -6.11 19.33 17.34
CA ALA A 258 -7.47 18.95 17.00
C ALA A 258 -7.54 18.65 15.49
N PRO A 259 -8.08 17.49 15.08
CA PRO A 259 -8.09 17.08 13.68
C PRO A 259 -8.84 18.11 12.81
N PRO A 260 -8.34 18.39 11.58
CA PRO A 260 -9.07 19.24 10.65
C PRO A 260 -10.42 18.58 10.36
N LYS A 261 -11.48 19.19 10.87
CA LYS A 261 -12.84 18.73 10.62
C LYS A 261 -13.23 19.15 9.21
N MET A 262 -13.23 18.22 8.26
CA MET A 262 -13.80 18.46 6.94
C MET A 262 -15.29 18.24 7.01
N GLU A 263 -16.02 19.36 7.05
CA GLU A 263 -17.47 19.30 7.03
C GLU A 263 -17.96 19.42 5.59
N VAL A 264 -18.54 18.35 5.05
CA VAL A 264 -19.26 18.40 3.78
C VAL A 264 -20.74 18.61 4.10
N ASP A 265 -21.31 19.73 3.64
CA ASP A 265 -22.74 20.03 3.86
C ASP A 265 -23.61 19.01 3.12
N GLU A 266 -24.70 18.62 3.76
CA GLU A 266 -25.69 17.70 3.23
C GLU A 266 -26.36 18.25 1.97
N LEU A 267 -26.42 19.57 1.70
CA LEU A 267 -26.83 20.06 0.37
C LEU A 267 -25.89 19.60 -0.77
N ARG A 268 -24.58 19.48 -0.49
CA ARG A 268 -23.59 18.97 -1.46
C ARG A 268 -23.64 17.45 -1.57
N LEU A 269 -24.02 16.76 -0.50
CA LEU A 269 -24.15 15.29 -0.39
C LEU A 269 -25.55 14.74 -0.72
N VAL A 270 -26.62 15.54 -0.66
CA VAL A 270 -27.98 15.20 -1.09
C VAL A 270 -28.04 15.16 -2.60
N GLU A 271 -27.23 15.97 -3.28
CA GLU A 271 -26.92 15.74 -4.68
C GLU A 271 -26.16 14.42 -4.90
N PHE A 272 -25.43 13.86 -3.92
CA PHE A 272 -24.89 12.49 -3.97
C PHE A 272 -25.90 11.41 -3.52
N TYR A 273 -26.94 11.79 -2.78
CA TYR A 273 -27.94 10.87 -2.20
C TYR A 273 -29.17 10.69 -3.09
N ARG A 274 -29.46 11.65 -3.97
CA ARG A 274 -30.64 11.66 -4.85
C ARG A 274 -30.37 11.19 -6.27
N THR A 275 -29.11 10.99 -6.62
CA THR A 275 -28.74 10.37 -7.89
C THR A 275 -28.29 8.94 -7.62
N PRO A 276 -28.90 7.92 -8.24
CA PRO A 276 -28.33 6.57 -8.28
C PRO A 276 -27.02 6.48 -9.09
N TYR A 277 -26.28 7.60 -9.23
CA TYR A 277 -25.16 7.82 -10.15
C TYR A 277 -23.92 8.46 -9.48
N THR A 278 -23.92 8.59 -8.16
CA THR A 278 -22.91 9.35 -7.39
C THR A 278 -22.12 8.49 -6.42
N ALA A 279 -22.64 7.32 -6.14
CA ALA A 279 -21.85 6.16 -5.83
C ALA A 279 -22.03 5.24 -7.04
N ASN A 280 -21.02 4.46 -7.42
CA ASN A 280 -21.15 3.66 -8.64
C ASN A 280 -22.35 2.69 -8.58
N GLU A 281 -22.67 1.91 -9.63
CA GLU A 281 -23.70 0.84 -9.52
C GLU A 281 -23.57 -0.06 -8.26
N ARG A 282 -22.38 -0.06 -7.62
CA ARG A 282 -22.03 -0.77 -6.38
C ARG A 282 -22.06 0.07 -5.10
N GLY A 283 -22.47 1.33 -5.15
CA GLY A 283 -22.52 2.21 -3.98
C GLY A 283 -21.14 2.65 -3.46
N ALA A 284 -20.09 2.66 -4.29
CA ALA A 284 -18.75 3.05 -3.86
C ALA A 284 -18.55 4.58 -3.80
N LEU A 285 -17.85 5.06 -2.76
CA LEU A 285 -17.33 6.42 -2.68
C LEU A 285 -15.84 6.40 -3.04
N SER A 286 -15.44 7.10 -4.10
CA SER A 286 -14.04 7.29 -4.46
C SER A 286 -13.60 8.72 -4.23
N GLY A 287 -12.36 8.88 -3.77
CA GLY A 287 -11.80 10.19 -3.58
C GLY A 287 -10.29 10.25 -3.59
N GLU A 288 -9.80 11.48 -3.68
CA GLU A 288 -8.38 11.82 -3.63
C GLU A 288 -8.13 12.80 -2.49
N LEU A 289 -7.03 12.58 -1.79
CA LEU A 289 -6.55 13.31 -0.63
C LEU A 289 -5.08 13.69 -0.87
N THR A 290 -4.83 14.96 -1.19
CA THR A 290 -3.46 15.48 -1.31
C THR A 290 -2.92 15.87 0.06
N LEU A 291 -1.69 15.49 0.39
CA LEU A 291 -0.98 15.84 1.62
C LEU A 291 0.32 16.55 1.27
N ASN A 292 0.44 17.84 1.57
CA ASN A 292 1.66 18.61 1.31
C ASN A 292 2.50 18.76 2.58
N LYS A 293 3.79 18.46 2.51
CA LYS A 293 4.71 18.84 3.58
C LYS A 293 5.14 20.29 3.37
N ALA A 294 4.72 21.19 4.25
CA ALA A 294 5.17 22.59 4.20
C ALA A 294 6.70 22.68 4.17
N SER A 295 7.24 23.24 3.09
CA SER A 295 8.67 23.57 2.95
C SER A 295 9.03 24.59 4.02
N ARG A 296 10.10 24.31 4.78
CA ARG A 296 10.70 25.31 5.67
C ARG A 296 11.62 26.23 4.89
#